data_AF-C0BA04-F1
#
_entry.id   AF-C0BA04-F1
#
_cell.length_a   1.000
_cell.length_b   1.000
_cell.length_c   1.000
_cell.angle_alpha   90.00
_cell.angle_beta   90.00
_cell.angle_gamma   90.00
#
_symmetry.space_group_name_H-M   'P 1'
#
loop_
_entity.id
_entity.type
_entity.pdbx_description
1 polymer ?
#
loop_
_entity_poly.entity_id
_entity_poly.type
_entity_poly.pdbx_seq_one_letter_code
_entity_poly.pdbx_strand_id
1 'polypeptide(L)'
;MIIPVQAQYLPAKGMTQLVQTISRVKKYINPDIKIDGILLTLVDSRTNLAKSTVEALRENFGNHIKMYRTSIPIGVKAAEASSKGKSIGALKQVFKAEGRP
;
A
#
# COMPACT_ATOMS: atom_id res chain seq x y z
N MET A 1 1.31 12.63 -1.07
CA MET A 1 0.86 11.50 -1.92
C MET A 1 1.34 10.19 -1.29
N ILE A 2 0.46 9.19 -1.20
CA ILE A 2 0.80 7.85 -0.72
C ILE A 2 0.98 6.93 -1.93
N ILE A 3 2.00 6.07 -1.90
CA ILE A 3 2.26 5.07 -2.95
C ILE A 3 1.84 3.70 -2.41
N PRO A 4 0.68 3.15 -2.81
CA PRO A 4 0.33 1.78 -2.48
C PRO A 4 1.18 0.82 -3.33
N VAL A 5 1.81 -0.17 -2.69
CA VAL A 5 2.63 -1.18 -3.35
C VAL A 5 2.17 -2.56 -2.93
N GLN A 6 1.98 -3.43 -3.92
CA GLN A 6 1.65 -4.83 -3.70
C GLN A 6 2.94 -5.65 -3.50
N ALA A 7 2.95 -6.54 -2.53
CA ALA A 7 4.13 -7.35 -2.19
C ALA A 7 4.28 -8.61 -3.06
N GLN A 8 3.49 -8.77 -4.13
CA GLN A 8 3.35 -10.03 -4.86
C GLN A 8 4.12 -10.17 -6.19
N TYR A 9 4.73 -9.15 -6.80
CA TYR A 9 5.56 -9.36 -8.01
C TYR A 9 6.37 -8.12 -8.42
N LEU A 10 7.65 -8.34 -8.76
CA LEU A 10 8.60 -7.42 -9.44
C LEU A 10 8.45 -5.89 -9.17
N PRO A 11 8.33 -5.42 -7.92
CA PRO A 11 7.95 -4.03 -7.69
C PRO A 11 9.09 -3.05 -7.98
N ALA A 12 10.36 -3.47 -7.99
CA ALA A 12 11.49 -2.56 -8.23
C ALA A 12 11.41 -1.84 -9.60
N LYS A 13 11.14 -2.57 -10.69
CA LYS A 13 11.07 -1.96 -12.04
C LYS A 13 9.91 -0.98 -12.16
N GLY A 14 8.72 -1.36 -11.66
CA GLY A 14 7.54 -0.50 -11.67
C GLY A 14 7.69 0.72 -10.76
N MET A 15 8.34 0.55 -9.60
CA MET A 15 8.61 1.64 -8.65
C MET A 15 9.57 2.66 -9.22
N THR A 16 10.64 2.24 -9.89
CA THR A 16 11.57 3.17 -10.55
C THR A 16 10.85 4.02 -11.61
N GLN A 17 10.01 3.40 -12.44
CA GLN A 17 9.22 4.13 -13.45
C GLN A 17 8.22 5.11 -12.81
N LEU A 18 7.59 4.71 -11.71
CA LEU A 18 6.67 5.56 -10.96
C LEU A 18 7.39 6.78 -10.38
N VAL A 19 8.55 6.59 -9.72
CA VAL A 19 9.35 7.67 -9.15
C VAL A 19 9.83 8.64 -10.24
N GLN A 20 10.25 8.12 -11.40
CA GLN A 20 10.60 8.94 -12.56
C GLN A 20 9.41 9.77 -13.05
N THR A 21 8.23 9.16 -13.13
CA THR A 21 7.00 9.85 -13.54
C THR A 21 6.63 10.96 -12.57
N ILE A 22 6.65 10.67 -11.26
CA ILE A 22 6.41 11.67 -10.22
C ILE A 22 7.42 12.80 -10.32
N SER A 23 8.69 12.52 -10.60
CA SER A 23 9.73 13.55 -10.76
C SER A 23 9.44 14.47 -11.95
N ARG A 24 8.91 13.93 -13.05
CA ARG A 24 8.47 14.72 -14.21
C ARG A 24 7.25 15.58 -13.87
N VAL A 25 6.23 15.00 -13.24
CA VAL A 25 5.03 15.74 -12.79
C VAL A 25 5.44 16.86 -11.85
N LYS A 26 6.34 16.60 -10.90
CA LYS A 26 6.89 17.61 -10.01
C LYS A 26 7.55 18.74 -10.76
N LYS A 27 8.36 18.43 -11.77
CA LYS A 27 9.11 19.44 -12.53
C LYS A 27 8.22 20.33 -13.40
N TYR A 28 7.17 19.78 -14.01
CA TYR A 28 6.43 20.48 -15.08
C TYR A 28 4.97 20.82 -14.75
N ILE A 29 4.34 20.14 -13.80
CA ILE A 29 2.89 20.24 -13.56
C ILE A 29 2.58 20.69 -12.14
N ASN A 30 3.17 20.05 -11.12
CA ASN A 30 2.90 20.34 -9.72
C ASN A 30 4.20 20.27 -8.87
N PRO A 31 4.95 21.38 -8.78
CA PRO A 31 6.19 21.46 -7.99
C PRO A 31 6.03 21.10 -6.51
N ASP A 32 4.84 21.28 -5.96
CA ASP A 32 4.55 21.04 -4.54
C ASP A 32 4.23 19.58 -4.22
N ILE A 33 4.20 18.70 -5.23
CA ILE A 33 3.95 17.28 -4.99
C ILE A 33 5.06 16.68 -4.09
N LYS A 34 4.62 16.12 -2.96
CA LYS A 34 5.47 15.43 -1.99
C LYS A 34 5.00 13.99 -1.84
N ILE A 35 5.95 13.07 -1.88
CA ILE A 35 5.73 11.67 -1.54
C ILE A 35 5.76 11.59 -0.02
N ASP A 36 4.65 11.19 0.60
CA ASP A 36 4.56 11.00 2.05
C ASP A 36 5.13 9.64 2.45
N GLY A 37 4.84 8.59 1.67
CA GLY A 37 5.46 7.29 1.87
C GLY A 37 4.87 6.16 1.04
N ILE A 38 5.47 4.98 1.21
CA ILE A 38 5.08 3.71 0.60
C ILE A 38 4.24 2.92 1.59
N LEU A 39 3.04 2.55 1.18
CA LEU A 39 2.11 1.70 1.92
C LEU A 39 2.06 0.32 1.29
N LEU A 40 2.46 -0.70 2.04
CA LEU A 40 2.37 -2.08 1.57
C LEU A 40 0.92 -2.57 1.64
N THR A 41 0.45 -3.17 0.56
CA THR A 41 -0.93 -3.62 0.38
C THR A 41 -1.01 -5.06 -0.07
N LEU A 42 -2.14 -5.71 0.26
CA LEU A 42 -2.41 -7.11 -0.06
C LEU A 42 -1.26 -8.04 0.35
N VAL A 43 -0.67 -7.78 1.51
CA VAL A 43 0.46 -8.54 2.03
C VAL A 43 -0.03 -9.87 2.62
N ASP A 44 0.48 -11.00 2.12
CA ASP A 44 0.43 -12.27 2.83
C ASP A 44 1.76 -12.53 3.54
N SER A 45 1.81 -12.19 4.82
CA SER A 45 3.00 -12.29 5.69
C SER A 45 3.55 -13.71 5.84
N ARG A 46 2.77 -14.73 5.45
CA ARG A 46 3.17 -16.14 5.53
C ARG A 46 4.03 -16.55 4.34
N THR A 47 4.01 -15.79 3.26
CA THR A 47 4.76 -16.12 2.04
C THR A 47 6.17 -15.56 2.10
N ASN A 48 7.16 -16.36 1.72
CA ASN A 48 8.54 -15.90 1.57
C ASN A 48 8.65 -14.80 0.49
N LEU A 49 7.83 -14.90 -0.57
CA LEU A 49 7.79 -13.89 -1.63
C LEU A 49 7.44 -12.49 -1.10
N ALA A 50 6.43 -12.38 -0.22
CA ALA A 50 6.09 -11.10 0.38
C ALA A 50 7.22 -10.56 1.26
N LYS A 51 7.88 -11.43 2.06
CA LYS A 51 9.01 -11.02 2.91
C LYS A 51 10.18 -10.49 2.09
N SER A 52 10.65 -11.26 1.11
CA SER A 52 11.76 -10.87 0.23
C SER A 52 11.44 -9.60 -0.56
N THR A 53 10.18 -9.43 -0.98
CA THR A 53 9.74 -8.22 -1.67
C THR A 53 9.78 -6.98 -0.77
N VAL A 54 9.35 -7.11 0.48
CA VAL A 54 9.40 -6.01 1.46
C VAL A 54 10.84 -5.62 1.78
N GLU A 55 11.72 -6.60 1.96
CA GLU A 55 13.15 -6.37 2.17
C GLU A 55 13.78 -5.64 0.98
N ALA A 56 13.59 -6.14 -0.24
CA ALA A 56 14.10 -5.49 -1.45
C ALA A 56 13.59 -4.05 -1.59
N LEU A 57 12.30 -3.80 -1.33
CA LEU A 57 11.77 -2.45 -1.36
C LEU A 57 12.41 -1.56 -0.29
N ARG A 58 12.64 -2.10 0.92
CA ARG A 58 13.25 -1.35 2.01
C ARG A 58 14.70 -1.01 1.71
N GLU A 59 15.47 -1.94 1.14
CA GLU A 59 16.86 -1.72 0.74
C GLU A 59 16.97 -0.66 -0.37
N ASN A 60 16.10 -0.74 -1.39
CA ASN A 60 16.19 0.15 -2.56
C ASN A 60 15.59 1.53 -2.30
N PHE A 61 14.50 1.63 -1.53
CA PHE A 61 13.73 2.87 -1.37
C PHE A 61 13.65 3.39 0.05
N GLY A 62 13.92 2.58 1.08
CA GLY A 62 13.73 2.94 2.48
C GLY A 62 14.57 4.14 2.95
N ASN A 63 15.70 4.40 2.29
CA ASN A 63 16.56 5.56 2.57
C ASN A 63 16.06 6.86 1.91
N HIS A 64 15.23 6.77 0.88
CA HIS A 64 14.77 7.92 0.09
C HIS A 64 13.28 8.21 0.26
N ILE A 65 12.49 7.19 0.56
CA ILE A 65 11.04 7.24 0.67
C ILE A 65 10.64 6.52 1.96
N LYS A 66 9.95 7.24 2.84
CA LYS A 66 9.41 6.69 4.07
C LYS A 66 8.52 5.49 3.76
N MET A 67 8.71 4.41 4.50
CA MET A 67 7.80 3.25 4.48
C MET A 67 6.93 3.28 5.73
N TYR A 68 5.63 3.08 5.56
CA TYR A 68 4.76 2.91 6.72
C TYR A 68 5.06 1.58 7.41
N ARG A 69 4.99 1.59 8.75
CA ARG A 69 5.11 0.37 9.56
C ARG A 69 3.90 -0.55 9.38
N THR A 70 2.73 0.05 9.14
CA THR A 70 1.48 -0.67 8.91
C THR A 70 1.42 -1.19 7.48
N SER A 71 1.05 -2.45 7.32
CA SER A 71 0.69 -3.05 6.03
C SER A 71 -0.81 -3.39 6.00
N ILE A 72 -1.40 -3.34 4.81
CA ILE A 72 -2.77 -3.81 4.58
C ILE A 72 -2.66 -5.29 4.18
N PRO A 73 -3.10 -6.24 5.04
CA PRO A 73 -3.07 -7.66 4.70
C PRO A 73 -4.14 -8.01 3.66
N ILE A 74 -4.00 -9.16 3.01
CA ILE A 74 -5.11 -9.76 2.25
C ILE A 74 -6.25 -10.08 3.24
N GLY A 75 -7.44 -9.53 3.00
CA GLY A 75 -8.58 -9.74 3.87
C GLY A 75 -9.87 -9.94 3.08
N VAL A 76 -10.51 -11.11 3.29
CA VAL A 76 -11.85 -11.42 2.75
C VAL A 76 -12.86 -10.35 3.16
N LYS A 77 -12.77 -9.85 4.41
CA LYS A 77 -13.64 -8.79 4.95
C LYS A 77 -13.53 -7.45 4.19
N ALA A 78 -12.39 -7.14 3.58
CA ALA A 78 -12.24 -5.94 2.76
C ALA A 78 -12.96 -6.09 1.41
N ALA A 79 -12.88 -7.28 0.80
CA ALA A 79 -13.61 -7.60 -0.42
C ALA A 79 -15.14 -7.61 -0.18
N GLU A 80 -15.59 -8.15 0.96
CA GLU A 80 -17.00 -8.11 1.37
C GLU A 80 -17.51 -6.68 1.64
N ALA A 81 -16.67 -5.81 2.22
CA ALA A 81 -17.01 -4.40 2.46
C ALA A 81 -17.20 -3.63 1.15
N SER A 82 -16.27 -3.78 0.20
CA SER A 82 -16.41 -3.19 -1.15
C SER A 82 -17.69 -3.66 -1.84
N SER A 83 -18.02 -4.95 -1.75
CA SER A 83 -19.25 -5.52 -2.34
C SER A 83 -20.52 -4.88 -1.77
N LYS A 84 -20.52 -4.48 -0.49
CA LYS A 84 -21.64 -3.81 0.19
C LYS A 84 -21.64 -2.28 0.04
N GLY A 85 -20.72 -1.70 -0.73
CA GLY A 85 -20.62 -0.25 -0.94
C GLY A 85 -20.30 0.55 0.32
N LYS A 86 -19.77 -0.09 1.37
CA LYS A 86 -19.45 0.55 2.65
C LYS A 86 -17.96 0.52 2.90
N SER A 87 -17.41 1.58 3.49
CA SER A 87 -16.01 1.58 3.92
C SER A 87 -15.78 0.49 4.97
N ILE A 88 -14.60 -0.12 4.98
CA ILE A 88 -14.28 -1.19 5.95
C ILE A 88 -14.37 -0.70 7.41
N GLY A 89 -14.09 0.58 7.65
CA GLY A 89 -14.25 1.22 8.95
C GLY A 89 -15.71 1.27 9.40
N ALA A 90 -16.62 1.62 8.50
CA ALA A 90 -18.05 1.63 8.77
C ALA A 90 -18.60 0.21 8.97
N LEU A 91 -18.16 -0.76 8.16
CA LEU A 91 -18.58 -2.16 8.29
C LEU A 91 -18.14 -2.77 9.63
N LYS A 92 -16.92 -2.46 10.10
CA LYS A 92 -16.44 -2.89 11.42
C LYS A 92 -17.30 -2.37 12.58
N GLN A 93 -17.84 -1.15 12.47
CA GLN A 93 -18.74 -0.61 13.50
C GLN A 93 -20.11 -1.28 13.50
N VAL A 94 -20.66 -1.58 12.32
CA VAL A 94 -21.95 -2.30 12.19
C VAL A 94 -21.86 -3.70 12.79
N PHE A 95 -20.81 -4.47 12.48
CA PHE A 95 -20.63 -5.80 13.08
C PHE A 95 -20.39 -5.74 14.60
N LYS A 96 -19.68 -4.72 15.09
CA LYS A 96 -19.49 -4.51 16.54
C LYS A 96 -20.81 -4.16 17.24
N ALA A 97 -21.74 -3.48 16.56
CA ALA A 97 -23.07 -3.16 17.08
C ALA A 97 -24.04 -4.36 17.04
N GLU A 98 -23.84 -5.32 16.13
CA GLU A 98 -24.67 -6.53 15.99
C GLU A 98 -24.17 -7.74 16.80
N GLY A 99 -23.14 -7.58 17.62
CA GLY A 99 -22.71 -8.60 18.60
C GLY A 99 -22.21 -9.93 18.01
N ARG A 100 -21.85 -9.98 16.72
CA ARG A 100 -21.21 -11.16 16.12
C ARG A 100 -19.67 -11.00 16.12
N PRO A 101 -18.92 -12.07 16.39
CA PRO A 101 -17.44 -12.03 16.48
C PRO A 101 -16.74 -11.58 15.18
#